data_AF-A0A3M4QQM2-F1
#
_entry.id   AF-A0A3M4QQM2-F1
#
_cell.length_a   1.000
_cell.length_b   1.000
_cell.length_c   1.000
_cell.angle_alpha   90.00
_cell.angle_beta   90.00
_cell.angle_gamma   90.00
#
_symmetry.space_group_name_H-M   'P 1'
#
loop_
_entity.id
_entity.type
_entity.pdbx_description
1 polymer ?
#
loop_
_entity_poly.entity_id
_entity_poly.type
_entity_poly.pdbx_seq_one_letter_code
_entity_poly.pdbx_strand_id
1 'polypeptide(L)'
;MDLILQPAITQLRLPTALTLNNMEAMLRVAIDGHGIAYVPDFLAREALTQAQLETVLDGHSDDQGQFWALWPSSRHLSPKIRVFVDFVAERLFTT
;
A
#
# COMPACT_ATOMS: atom_id res chain seq x y z
N MET A 1 14.85 30.13 12.81
CA MET A 1 15.11 28.76 13.29
C MET A 1 13.77 28.24 13.78
N ASP A 2 12.92 27.84 12.85
CA ASP A 2 11.54 27.48 13.14
C ASP A 2 11.51 26.06 13.71
N LEU A 3 11.23 25.97 15.01
CA LEU A 3 10.91 24.70 15.66
C LEU A 3 9.57 24.22 15.09
N ILE A 4 9.62 23.26 14.17
CA ILE A 4 8.43 22.48 13.81
C ILE A 4 8.06 21.67 15.05
N LEU A 5 7.08 22.16 15.82
CA LEU A 5 6.45 21.38 16.87
C LEU A 5 5.82 20.15 16.20
N GLN A 6 6.43 18.99 16.38
CA GLN A 6 5.80 17.73 16.03
C GLN A 6 4.50 17.64 16.85
N PRO A 7 3.32 17.52 16.22
CA PRO A 7 2.07 17.46 16.95
C PRO A 7 2.13 16.30 17.94
N ALA A 8 1.70 16.55 19.18
CA ALA A 8 1.62 15.52 20.20
C ALA A 8 0.66 14.41 19.71
N ILE A 9 1.21 13.26 19.32
CA ILE A 9 0.42 12.11 18.86
C ILE A 9 -0.32 11.57 20.08
N THR A 10 -1.62 11.86 20.16
CA THR A 10 -2.49 11.25 21.16
C THR A 10 -2.80 9.82 20.71
N GLN A 11 -2.32 8.83 21.46
CA GLN A 11 -2.63 7.43 21.17
C GLN A 11 -4.11 7.15 21.49
N LEU A 12 -4.93 7.09 20.44
CA LEU A 12 -6.31 6.64 20.54
C LEU A 12 -6.34 5.11 20.65
N ARG A 13 -6.84 4.58 21.76
CA ARG A 13 -7.20 3.16 21.86
C ARG A 13 -8.61 2.95 21.35
N LEU A 14 -8.72 2.50 20.10
CA LEU A 14 -9.98 2.08 19.51
C LEU A 14 -10.25 0.60 19.84
N PRO A 15 -11.51 0.19 20.05
CA PRO A 15 -11.86 -1.22 20.16
C PRO A 15 -11.44 -2.00 18.91
N THR A 16 -10.76 -3.13 19.07
CA THR A 16 -10.38 -3.99 17.95
C THR A 16 -11.55 -4.89 17.58
N ALA A 17 -12.13 -4.68 16.39
CA ALA A 17 -13.20 -5.53 15.87
C ALA A 17 -12.67 -6.83 15.22
N LEU A 18 -11.60 -6.72 14.42
CA LEU A 18 -11.00 -7.81 13.66
C LEU A 18 -9.47 -7.65 13.61
N THR A 19 -8.74 -8.76 13.54
CA THR A 19 -7.29 -8.79 13.32
C THR A 19 -7.00 -9.67 12.11
N LEU A 20 -6.34 -9.09 11.11
CA LEU A 20 -6.10 -9.72 9.81
C LEU A 20 -4.62 -9.59 9.47
N ASN A 21 -4.06 -10.60 8.79
CA ASN A 21 -2.64 -10.66 8.45
C ASN A 21 -2.38 -10.54 6.94
N ASN A 22 -3.41 -10.26 6.13
CA ASN A 22 -3.29 -10.06 4.70
C ASN A 22 -4.25 -8.95 4.24
N MET A 23 -3.86 -8.23 3.19
CA MET A 23 -4.60 -7.07 2.71
C MET A 23 -5.86 -7.43 1.92
N GLU A 24 -5.89 -8.59 1.27
CA GLU A 24 -7.07 -9.07 0.53
C GLU A 24 -8.27 -9.28 1.45
N ALA A 25 -8.05 -9.88 2.62
CA ALA A 25 -9.08 -10.03 3.65
C ALA A 25 -9.49 -8.68 4.24
N MET A 26 -8.54 -7.76 4.45
CA MET A 26 -8.86 -6.40 4.92
C MET A 26 -9.76 -5.67 3.91
N LEU A 27 -9.43 -5.74 2.61
CA LEU A 27 -10.24 -5.15 1.55
C LEU A 27 -11.64 -5.77 1.51
N ARG A 28 -11.74 -7.10 1.57
CA ARG A 28 -13.04 -7.79 1.53
C ARG A 28 -13.94 -7.39 2.70
N VAL A 29 -13.38 -7.34 3.90
CA VAL A 29 -14.10 -6.93 5.12
C VAL A 29 -14.61 -5.49 5.01
N ALA A 30 -13.83 -4.58 4.40
CA ALA A 30 -14.26 -3.21 4.13
C ALA A 30 -15.39 -3.14 3.09
N ILE A 31 -15.28 -3.91 1.98
CA ILE A 31 -16.35 -4.02 0.96
C ILE A 31 -17.64 -4.53 1.59
N ASP A 32 -17.55 -5.49 2.51
CA ASP A 32 -18.69 -6.05 3.23
C ASP A 32 -19.22 -5.11 4.34
N GLY A 33 -18.66 -3.91 4.51
CA GLY A 33 -19.19 -2.86 5.40
C GLY A 33 -18.75 -2.95 6.87
N HIS A 34 -17.70 -3.69 7.18
CA HIS A 34 -17.27 -3.94 8.57
C HIS A 34 -16.20 -2.96 9.10
N GLY A 35 -15.83 -1.93 8.33
CA GLY A 35 -14.89 -0.90 8.77
C GLY A 35 -14.14 -0.20 7.62
N ILE A 36 -13.05 0.46 7.96
CA ILE A 36 -12.14 1.16 7.03
C ILE A 36 -10.88 0.30 6.85
N ALA A 37 -10.36 0.21 5.63
CA ALA A 37 -9.12 -0.49 5.32
C ALA A 37 -8.06 0.48 4.77
N TYR A 38 -6.84 0.36 5.27
CA TYR A 38 -5.66 1.03 4.71
C TYR A 38 -4.87 0.03 3.87
N VAL A 39 -4.98 0.15 2.56
CA VAL A 39 -4.38 -0.77 1.59
C VAL A 39 -3.82 0.00 0.39
N PRO A 40 -2.89 -0.57 -0.38
CA PRO A 40 -2.42 0.03 -1.61
C PRO A 40 -3.55 0.29 -2.62
N ASP A 41 -3.41 1.38 -3.38
CA ASP A 41 -4.39 1.83 -4.37
C ASP A 41 -4.74 0.77 -5.42
N PHE A 42 -3.74 0.04 -5.92
CA PHE A 42 -3.92 -0.99 -6.94
C PHE A 42 -4.81 -2.13 -6.46
N LEU A 43 -4.81 -2.41 -5.15
CA LEU A 43 -5.64 -3.45 -4.55
C LEU A 43 -7.10 -2.98 -4.46
N ALA A 44 -7.32 -1.72 -4.07
CA ALA A 44 -8.67 -1.15 -3.94
C ALA A 44 -9.29 -0.68 -5.28
N ARG A 45 -8.49 -0.54 -6.33
CA ARG A 45 -8.86 0.09 -7.61
C ARG A 45 -10.16 -0.45 -8.21
N GLU A 46 -10.31 -1.77 -8.26
CA GLU A 46 -11.51 -2.40 -8.83
C GLU A 46 -12.76 -2.07 -8.01
N ALA A 47 -12.70 -2.25 -6.68
CA ALA A 47 -13.81 -1.96 -5.78
C ALA A 47 -14.21 -0.47 -5.78
N LEU A 48 -13.23 0.44 -5.88
CA LEU A 48 -13.48 1.88 -6.06
C LEU A 48 -14.16 2.16 -7.40
N THR A 49 -13.70 1.53 -8.49
CA THR A 49 -14.29 1.70 -9.83
C THR A 49 -15.72 1.18 -9.89
N GLN A 50 -16.02 0.11 -9.15
CA GLN A 50 -17.35 -0.48 -9.03
C GLN A 50 -18.24 0.21 -7.98
N ALA A 51 -17.78 1.31 -7.37
CA ALA A 51 -18.48 2.03 -6.30
C ALA A 51 -18.87 1.14 -5.10
N GLN A 52 -18.10 0.08 -4.84
CA GLN A 52 -18.22 -0.76 -3.64
C GLN A 52 -17.49 -0.15 -2.44
N LEU A 53 -16.54 0.75 -2.71
CA LEU A 53 -15.78 1.50 -1.72
C LEU A 53 -15.74 2.98 -2.12
N GLU A 54 -15.48 3.82 -1.12
CA GLU A 54 -15.11 5.23 -1.29
C GLU A 54 -13.82 5.52 -0.52
N THR A 55 -13.06 6.52 -0.97
CA THR A 55 -11.87 6.96 -0.25
C THR A 55 -12.25 7.86 0.92
N VAL A 56 -11.46 7.80 1.99
CA VAL A 56 -11.62 8.65 3.17
C VAL A 56 -10.25 9.09 3.64
N LEU A 57 -10.19 10.24 4.33
CA LEU A 57 -8.94 10.80 4.85
C LEU A 57 -7.88 11.08 3.77
N ASP A 58 -8.29 11.46 2.55
CA ASP A 58 -7.38 11.71 1.43
C ASP A 58 -6.29 12.75 1.78
N GLY A 59 -6.63 13.79 2.55
CA GLY A 59 -5.67 14.81 3.01
C GLY A 59 -4.68 14.33 4.09
N HIS A 60 -4.70 13.05 4.45
CA HIS A 60 -3.82 12.42 5.45
C HIS A 60 -3.11 11.18 4.90
N SER A 61 -3.17 10.95 3.58
CA SER A 61 -2.63 9.77 2.91
C SER A 61 -1.57 10.18 1.87
N ASP A 62 -0.44 10.71 2.35
CA ASP A 62 0.68 11.14 1.49
C ASP A 62 1.71 10.02 1.24
N ASP A 63 1.53 8.83 1.83
CA ASP A 63 2.53 7.77 1.78
C ASP A 63 2.54 7.06 0.42
N GLN A 64 3.69 7.11 -0.26
CA GLN A 64 3.89 6.46 -1.54
C GLN A 64 4.57 5.10 -1.30
N GLY A 65 3.84 4.02 -1.51
CA GLY A 65 4.39 2.67 -1.38
C GLY A 65 5.54 2.45 -2.38
N GLN A 66 6.67 1.92 -1.90
CA GLN A 66 7.82 1.59 -2.74
C GLN A 66 8.02 0.08 -2.83
N PHE A 67 8.14 -0.43 -4.05
CA PHE A 67 8.50 -1.83 -4.31
C PHE A 67 9.97 -1.96 -4.68
N TRP A 68 10.60 -3.02 -4.17
CA TRP A 68 12.00 -3.32 -4.41
C TRP A 68 12.12 -4.72 -4.99
N ALA A 69 12.82 -4.85 -6.11
CA ALA A 69 13.25 -6.15 -6.63
C ALA A 69 14.57 -6.54 -5.93
N LEU A 70 14.60 -7.71 -5.32
CA LEU A 70 15.78 -8.23 -4.61
C LEU A 70 16.27 -9.51 -5.28
N TRP A 71 17.59 -9.64 -5.41
CA TRP A 71 18.25 -10.84 -5.92
C TRP A 71 19.58 -11.07 -5.19
N PRO A 72 20.09 -12.32 -5.16
CA PRO A 72 21.38 -12.62 -4.54
C PRO A 72 22.51 -11.80 -5.18
N SER A 73 23.40 -11.26 -4.35
CA SER A 73 24.60 -10.60 -4.84
C SER A 73 25.50 -11.59 -5.58
N SER A 74 25.84 -11.30 -6.82
CA SER A 74 26.76 -12.10 -7.63
C SER A 74 27.75 -11.20 -8.36
N ARG A 75 28.97 -11.69 -8.60
CA ARG A 75 29.99 -10.97 -9.38
C ARG A 75 29.50 -10.67 -10.81
N HIS A 76 28.66 -11.54 -11.37
CA HIS A 76 28.03 -11.35 -12.67
C HIS A 76 26.52 -11.54 -12.52
N LEU A 77 25.75 -10.49 -12.76
CA LEU A 77 24.29 -10.57 -12.82
C LEU A 77 23.88 -11.45 -14.01
N SER A 78 23.01 -12.43 -13.78
CA SER A 78 22.48 -13.25 -14.86
C SER A 78 21.72 -12.38 -15.87
N PRO A 79 22.00 -12.49 -17.18
CA PRO A 79 21.27 -11.75 -18.21
C PRO A 79 19.75 -11.95 -18.14
N LYS A 80 19.29 -13.14 -17.73
CA LYS A 80 17.86 -13.43 -17.54
C LYS A 80 17.25 -12.59 -16.42
N ILE A 81 17.96 -12.43 -15.30
CA ILE A 81 17.49 -11.61 -14.17
C ILE A 81 17.45 -10.15 -14.59
N ARG A 82 18.50 -9.66 -15.28
CA ARG A 82 18.52 -8.28 -15.79
C ARG A 82 17.33 -7.98 -16.69
N VAL A 83 17.12 -8.80 -17.74
CA VAL A 83 15.99 -8.60 -18.68
C VAL A 83 14.65 -8.65 -17.95
N PHE A 84 14.48 -9.53 -16.97
CA PHE A 84 13.25 -9.60 -16.17
C PHE A 84 13.04 -8.35 -15.31
N VAL A 85 14.07 -7.90 -14.59
CA VAL A 85 13.98 -6.69 -13.75
C VAL A 85 13.71 -5.46 -14.60
N ASP A 86 14.39 -5.32 -15.75
CA ASP A 86 14.17 -4.22 -16.69
C ASP A 86 12.71 -4.23 -17.18
N PHE A 87 12.19 -5.40 -17.60
CA PHE A 87 10.80 -5.55 -18.03
C PHE A 87 9.78 -5.17 -16.94
N VAL A 88 9.99 -5.64 -15.71
CA VAL A 88 9.08 -5.36 -14.59
C VAL A 88 9.14 -3.88 -14.21
N ALA A 89 10.33 -3.30 -14.14
CA ALA A 89 10.51 -1.88 -13.81
C ALA A 89 9.80 -0.96 -14.82
N GLU A 90 9.81 -1.33 -16.11
CA GLU A 90 9.13 -0.57 -17.16
C GLU A 90 7.60 -0.70 -17.14
N ARG A 91 7.07 -1.84 -16.68
CA ARG A 91 5.65 -2.23 -16.89
C ARG A 91 4.80 -2.31 -15.64
N LEU A 92 5.39 -2.49 -14.45
CA LEU A 92 4.63 -2.82 -13.24
C LEU A 92 3.94 -1.60 -12.62
N PHE A 93 4.53 -0.41 -12.73
CA PHE A 93 4.00 0.83 -12.15
C PHE A 93 3.73 1.92 -13.20
N THR A 94 3.51 1.54 -14.45
CA THR A 94 3.14 2.52 -15.49
C THR A 94 1.81 3.17 -15.09
N THR A 95 1.91 4.46 -14.73
CA THR A 95 0.78 5.33 -14.38
C THR A 95 -0.11 5.59 -15.59
#